data_AF-A0A7C7VEU2-F1
#
_entry.id   AF-A0A7C7VEU2-F1
#
_cell.length_a   1.000
_cell.length_b   1.000
_cell.length_c   1.000
_cell.angle_alpha   90.00
_cell.angle_beta   90.00
_cell.angle_gamma   90.00
#
_symmetry.space_group_name_H-M   'P 1'
#
loop_
_entity.id
_entity.type
_entity.pdbx_description
1 polymer ?
#
loop_
_entity_poly.entity_id
_entity_poly.type
_entity_poly.pdbx_seq_one_letter_code
_entity_poly.pdbx_strand_id
1 'polypeptide(L)' 'MQLKVRLQPRASRDRIVGYDSEGRLRIKVTAPPVGGAANLRLIELLSKWLG' A
#
# COMPACT_ATOMS: atom_id res chain seq x y z
N MET A 1 -17.25 -5.21 -3.40
CA MET A 1 -16.35 -5.52 -2.28
C MET A 1 -15.42 -4.32 -2.07
N GLN A 2 -15.18 -3.88 -0.84
CA GLN A 2 -14.30 -2.75 -0.53
C GLN A 2 -13.20 -3.20 0.44
N LEU A 3 -11.95 -2.80 0.16
CA LEU A 3 -10.79 -3.09 1.02
C LEU A 3 -10.30 -1.79 1.66
N LYS A 4 -10.26 -1.73 2.99
CA LYS A 4 -9.68 -0.60 3.71
C LYS A 4 -8.16 -0.75 3.76
N VAL A 5 -7.43 0.27 3.31
CA VAL A 5 -5.96 0.24 3.23
C VAL A 5 -5.37 1.41 3.99
N ARG A 6 -4.31 1.14 4.76
CA ARG A 6 -3.46 2.15 5.41
C ARG A 6 -2.14 2.22 4.65
N LEU A 7 -2.00 3.21 3.77
CA LEU A 7 -0.80 3.42 2.97
C LEU A 7 0.24 4.24 3.73
N GLN A 8 1.46 3.72 3.84
CA GLN A 8 2.61 4.40 4.43
C GLN A 8 3.65 4.68 3.33
N PRO A 9 3.72 5.93 2.82
CA PRO A 9 4.69 6.32 1.80
C PRO A 9 6.08 6.52 2.40
N ARG A 10 7.11 6.67 1.56
CA ARG A 10 8.52 6.85 1.96
C ARG A 10 9.07 5.74 2.85
N ALA A 11 8.58 4.51 2.68
CA ALA A 11 9.15 3.36 3.35
C ALA A 11 10.50 2.98 2.73
N SER A 12 11.34 2.23 3.46
CA SER A 12 12.61 1.74 2.92
C SER A 12 12.42 0.70 1.82
N ARG A 13 11.28 -0.04 1.82
CA ARG A 13 10.94 -1.08 0.84
C ARG A 13 9.43 -1.18 0.66
N ASP A 14 9.00 -1.59 -0.53
CA ASP A 14 7.61 -1.90 -0.84
C ASP A 14 7.23 -3.22 -0.13
N ARG A 15 6.18 -3.21 0.70
CA ARG A 15 5.76 -4.41 1.45
C ARG A 15 4.31 -4.33 1.92
N ILE A 16 3.59 -5.43 1.77
CA ILE A 16 2.32 -5.68 2.46
C ILE A 16 2.64 -6.16 3.88
N VAL A 17 2.25 -5.41 4.89
CA VAL A 17 2.58 -5.70 6.30
C VAL A 17 1.57 -6.67 6.90
N GLY A 18 0.30 -6.57 6.50
CA GLY A 18 -0.82 -7.32 7.08
C GLY A 18 -1.91 -6.38 7.62
N TYR A 19 -2.92 -6.94 8.26
CA TYR A 19 -4.01 -6.16 8.85
C TYR A 19 -3.56 -5.46 10.14
N ASP A 20 -3.98 -4.21 10.33
CA ASP A 20 -3.84 -3.50 11.59
C ASP A 20 -4.99 -3.85 12.56
N SER A 21 -4.91 -3.34 13.80
CA SER A 21 -5.92 -3.54 14.85
C SER A 21 -7.30 -2.97 14.50
N GLU A 22 -7.38 -2.10 13.49
CA GLU A 22 -8.62 -1.50 12.98
C GLU A 22 -9.16 -2.25 11.74
N GLY A 23 -8.55 -3.39 11.38
CA GLY A 23 -8.96 -4.21 10.24
C GLY A 23 -8.59 -3.61 8.88
N ARG A 24 -7.63 -2.68 8.81
CA ARG A 24 -7.14 -2.11 7.54
C ARG A 24 -5.88 -2.82 7.11
N LEU A 25 -5.77 -3.13 5.82
CA LEU A 25 -4.55 -3.70 5.26
C LEU A 25 -3.46 -2.62 5.23
N ARG A 26 -2.41 -2.81 6.01
CA ARG A 26 -1.29 -1.88 6.12
C ARG A 26 -0.26 -2.17 5.04
N ILE A 27 0.01 -1.18 4.20
CA ILE A 27 0.90 -1.31 3.05
C ILE A 27 1.93 -0.19 3.09
N LYS A 28 3.19 -0.56 2.87
CA LYS A 28 4.32 0.34 2.81
C LYS A 28 4.79 0.46 1.36
N VAL A 29 5.00 1.68 0.90
CA VAL A 29 5.58 1.97 -0.42
C VAL A 29 6.74 2.93 -0.29
N THR A 30 7.77 2.71 -1.09
CA THR A 30 8.94 3.58 -1.23
C THR A 30 8.56 4.91 -1.87
N ALA A 31 7.57 4.90 -2.76
CA ALA A 31 7.10 6.09 -3.46
C ALA A 31 6.65 7.20 -2.48
N PRO A 32 6.96 8.47 -2.78
CA PRO A 32 6.50 9.60 -2.00
C PRO A 32 5.01 9.89 -2.23
N PRO A 33 4.30 10.57 -1.31
CA PRO A 33 2.89 10.89 -1.46
C PRO A 33 2.67 12.17 -2.30
N VAL A 34 3.34 12.26 -3.45
CA VAL A 34 3.25 13.44 -4.35
C VAL A 34 2.65 12.99 -5.68
N GLY A 35 1.73 13.79 -6.24
CA GLY A 35 1.15 13.52 -7.55
C GLY A 35 0.52 12.13 -7.71
N GLY A 36 0.07 11.50 -6.63
CA GLY A 36 -0.50 10.14 -6.68
C GLY A 36 0.52 9.00 -6.83
N ALA A 37 1.83 9.26 -6.80
CA ALA A 37 2.87 8.25 -6.98
C ALA A 37 2.75 7.08 -5.99
N ALA A 38 2.44 7.36 -4.73
CA ALA A 38 2.21 6.32 -3.72
C ALA A 38 0.99 5.43 -4.06
N ASN A 39 -0.07 6.00 -4.64
CA ASN A 39 -1.28 5.28 -5.02
C ASN A 39 -1.05 4.40 -6.26
N LEU A 40 -0.33 4.93 -7.26
CA LEU A 40 0.10 4.15 -8.42
C LEU A 40 0.91 2.94 -7.97
N ARG A 41 1.87 3.16 -7.05
CA ARG A 41 2.72 2.08 -6.57
C ARG A 41 1.98 1.05 -5.72
N LEU A 42 0.97 1.49 -4.96
CA LEU A 42 0.04 0.61 -4.27
C LEU A 42 -0.73 -0.30 -5.25
N ILE A 43 -1.29 0.27 -6.32
CA ILE A 43 -2.04 -0.49 -7.34
C ILE A 43 -1.15 -1.54 -7.99
N GLU A 44 0.07 -1.17 -8.40
CA GLU A 44 1.02 -2.12 -9.01
C GLU A 44 1.42 -3.23 -8.04
N LEU A 45 1.65 -2.90 -6.76
CA LEU A 45 1.99 -3.90 -5.74
C LEU A 45 0.84 -4.89 -5.51
N LEU A 46 -0.39 -4.39 -5.39
CA LEU A 46 -1.58 -5.24 -5.21
C LEU A 46 -1.86 -6.08 -6.46
N SER A 47 -1.70 -5.51 -7.65
CA SER A 47 -1.87 -6.24 -8.91
C SER A 47 -0.90 -7.41 -9.02
N LYS A 48 0.35 -7.27 -8.54
CA LYS A 48 1.34 -8.35 -8.51
C LYS A 48 1.08 -9.39 -7.42
N TRP A 49 0.38 -9.02 -6.36
CA TRP A 49 0.10 -9.91 -5.24
C TRP A 49 -1.17 -10.73 -5.44
N LEU A 50 -2.16 -10.19 -6.14
CA LEU A 50 -3.46 -10.83 -6.40
C LEU A 50 -3.57 -11.46 -7.80
N GLY A 51 -2.74 -11.05 -8.75
CA GLY A 51 -2.60 -11.69 -10.06
C GLY A 51 -1.72 -12.93 -10.00
#